data_AF-A0ABD0QTQ6-F1
#
_entry.id   AF-A0ABD0QTQ6-F1
#
_cell.length_a   1.000
_cell.length_b   1.000
_cell.length_c   1.000
_cell.angle_alpha   90.00
_cell.angle_beta   90.00
_cell.angle_gamma   90.00
#
_symmetry.space_group_name_H-M   'P 1'
#
loop_
_entity.id
_entity.type
_entity.pdbx_description
1 polymer ?
#
loop_
_entity_poly.entity_id
_entity_poly.type
_entity_poly.pdbx_seq_one_letter_code
_entity_poly.pdbx_strand_id
1 'polypeptide(L)' 'DDSWDLITCYCGKPFAGRPMIECSQCSVWVHLSCAKIKKSNVPDIFNCHKCRDSRRSSHKKDT' A
#
# COMPACT_ATOMS: atom_id res chain seq x y z
N ASP A 1 8.67 8.07 -20.43
CA ASP A 1 7.47 7.25 -20.67
C ASP A 1 7.66 5.88 -20.03
N ASP A 2 7.94 5.84 -18.73
CA ASP A 2 8.31 4.59 -18.01
C ASP A 2 7.46 4.41 -16.74
N SER A 3 6.74 5.46 -16.34
CA SER A 3 5.93 5.49 -15.12
C SER A 3 4.74 4.52 -15.15
N TRP A 4 4.39 3.95 -16.31
CA TRP A 4 3.27 3.01 -16.46
C TRP A 4 3.68 1.55 -16.18
N ASP A 5 4.95 1.21 -16.37
CA ASP A 5 5.54 -0.10 -16.08
C ASP A 5 6.18 -0.17 -14.69
N LEU A 6 6.22 0.95 -13.96
CA LEU A 6 6.77 0.99 -12.62
C LEU A 6 5.98 0.09 -11.65
N ILE A 7 6.66 -0.94 -11.16
CA ILE A 7 6.12 -1.89 -10.19
C ILE A 7 6.27 -1.31 -8.79
N THR A 8 5.21 -0.71 -8.27
CA THR A 8 5.17 -0.14 -6.91
C THR A 8 4.41 -1.03 -5.93
N CYS A 9 3.48 -1.83 -6.42
CA CYS A 9 2.67 -2.71 -5.58
C CYS A 9 3.43 -4.01 -5.24
N TYR A 10 3.29 -4.48 -4.00
CA TYR A 10 3.92 -5.74 -3.54
C TYR A 10 3.41 -7.01 -4.26
N CYS A 11 2.37 -6.91 -5.09
CA CYS A 11 1.93 -8.02 -5.92
C CYS A 11 2.82 -8.25 -7.16
N GLY A 12 3.84 -7.40 -7.37
CA GLY A 12 4.79 -7.55 -8.48
C GLY A 12 4.20 -7.19 -9.84
N LYS A 13 3.08 -6.46 -9.86
CA LYS A 13 2.41 -6.00 -11.09
C LYS A 13 2.41 -4.47 -11.17
N PRO A 14 2.55 -3.89 -12.38
CA PRO A 14 2.52 -2.46 -12.59
C PRO A 14 1.10 -1.89 -12.42
N PHE A 15 0.92 -0.61 -12.74
CA PHE A 15 -0.39 0.05 -12.70
C PHE A 15 -1.45 -0.67 -13.54
N ALA A 16 -1.16 -0.93 -14.82
CA ALA A 16 -2.03 -1.66 -15.75
C ALA A 16 -3.52 -1.19 -15.75
N GLY A 17 -3.76 0.11 -15.50
CA GLY A 17 -5.11 0.68 -15.42
C GLY A 17 -5.93 0.28 -14.18
N ARG A 18 -5.31 -0.38 -13.19
CA ARG A 18 -5.97 -0.81 -11.95
C ARG A 18 -5.88 0.30 -10.91
N PRO A 19 -6.96 0.61 -10.18
CA PRO A 19 -6.94 1.68 -9.19
C PRO A 19 -5.92 1.39 -8.09
N MET A 20 -5.14 2.41 -7.75
CA MET A 20 -4.11 2.36 -6.71
C MET A 20 -4.36 3.40 -5.63
N ILE A 21 -3.80 3.17 -4.46
CA ILE A 21 -3.81 4.07 -3.32
C ILE A 21 -2.38 4.25 -2.80
N GLU A 22 -2.03 5.47 -2.42
CA GLU A 22 -0.72 5.80 -1.86
C GLU A 22 -0.70 5.56 -0.34
N CYS A 23 0.37 4.96 0.16
CA CYS A 23 0.61 4.84 1.59
C CYS A 23 1.13 6.15 2.18
N SER A 24 0.41 6.71 3.16
CA SER A 24 0.79 7.95 3.85
C SER A 24 2.13 7.89 4.63
N GLN A 25 2.68 6.69 4.89
CA GLN A 25 3.93 6.52 5.65
C GLN A 25 5.18 6.28 4.81
N CYS A 26 5.07 5.58 3.70
CA CYS A 26 6.23 5.21 2.87
C CYS A 26 6.04 5.55 1.39
N SER A 27 4.95 6.27 1.05
CA SER A 27 4.59 6.70 -0.31
C SER A 27 4.52 5.57 -1.34
N VAL A 28 4.43 4.31 -0.89
CA VAL A 28 4.25 3.17 -1.79
C VAL A 28 2.83 3.15 -2.34
N TRP A 29 2.70 2.94 -3.64
CA TRP A 29 1.43 2.80 -4.32
C TRP A 29 1.03 1.32 -4.35
N VAL A 30 -0.20 1.04 -3.93
CA VAL A 30 -0.73 -0.33 -3.82
C VAL A 30 -2.07 -0.41 -4.54
N HIS A 31 -2.34 -1.47 -5.29
CA HIS A 31 -3.67 -1.65 -5.87
C HIS A 31 -4.73 -1.76 -4.77
N LEU A 32 -5.89 -1.13 -4.97
CA LEU A 32 -7.02 -1.21 -4.03
C LEU A 32 -7.39 -2.66 -3.71
N SER A 33 -7.42 -3.54 -4.71
CA SER A 33 -7.69 -4.97 -4.52
C SER A 33 -6.65 -5.67 -3.64
N CYS A 34 -5.37 -5.33 -3.81
CA CYS A 34 -4.29 -5.86 -2.98
C CYS A 34 -4.43 -5.33 -1.54
N ALA A 35 -4.72 -4.04 -1.39
CA ALA A 35 -5.00 -3.40 -0.11
C ALA A 35 -6.34 -3.84 0.54
N LYS A 36 -7.16 -4.66 -0.15
CA LYS A 36 -8.50 -5.06 0.26
C LYS A 36 -9.46 -3.89 0.49
N ILE A 37 -9.32 -2.83 -0.31
CA ILE A 37 -10.15 -1.62 -0.27
C ILE A 37 -11.18 -1.69 -1.39
N LYS A 38 -12.45 -1.45 -1.04
CA LYS A 38 -13.53 -1.34 -2.03
C LYS A 38 -13.56 0.07 -2.61
N LYS A 39 -13.80 0.20 -3.91
CA LYS A 39 -13.95 1.49 -4.60
C LYS A 39 -15.01 2.40 -3.98
N SER A 40 -16.05 1.83 -3.38
CA SER A 40 -17.14 2.56 -2.72
C SER A 40 -16.76 3.11 -1.33
N ASN A 41 -15.64 2.70 -0.75
CA ASN A 41 -15.21 3.09 0.58
C ASN A 41 -13.68 3.18 0.62
N VAL A 42 -13.15 4.16 -0.10
CA VAL A 42 -11.71 4.46 -0.14
C VAL A 42 -11.40 5.37 1.05
N PRO A 43 -10.48 4.99 1.95
CA PRO A 43 -10.12 5.82 3.10
C PRO A 43 -9.24 7.01 2.66
N ASP A 44 -9.39 8.14 3.34
CA ASP A 44 -8.51 9.31 3.16
C ASP A 44 -7.06 9.02 3.55
N ILE A 45 -6.86 8.21 4.59
CA ILE A 45 -5.52 7.82 5.08
C ILE A 45 -5.36 6.31 4.95
N PHE A 46 -4.38 5.91 4.13
CA PHE A 46 -4.00 4.51 3.98
C PHE A 46 -2.58 4.25 4.48
N ASN A 47 -2.41 3.16 5.21
CA ASN A 47 -1.10 2.62 5.56
C ASN A 47 -0.99 1.18 5.02
N CYS A 48 0.06 0.89 4.27
CA CYS A 48 0.29 -0.43 3.70
C CYS A 48 0.54 -1.49 4.79
N HIS A 49 0.45 -2.77 4.42
CA HIS A 49 0.62 -3.86 5.38
C HIS A 49 1.95 -3.81 6.15
N LYS A 50 3.06 -3.44 5.49
CA LYS A 50 4.39 -3.28 6.11
C LYS A 50 4.36 -2.20 7.18
N CYS A 51 3.85 -1.00 6.87
CA CYS A 51 3.76 0.09 7.84
C CYS A 51 2.81 -0.22 9.01
N ARG A 52 1.75 -0.99 8.76
CA ARG A 52 0.84 -1.45 9.83
C ARG A 52 1.51 -2.46 10.75
N ASP A 53 2.30 -3.38 10.18
CA ASP A 53 3.03 -4.41 10.92
C ASP A 53 4.17 -3.80 11.76
N SER A 54 4.93 -2.85 11.19
CA SER A 54 5.98 -2.10 11.91
C SER A 54 5.44 -1.39 13.16
N ARG A 55 4.20 -0.89 13.13
CA ARG A 55 3.55 -0.27 14.29
C ARG A 55 3.13 -1.28 15.36
N ARG A 56 2.86 -2.53 14.97
CA ARG A 56 2.49 -3.61 15.90
C ARG A 56 3.71 -4.20 16.62
N SER A 57 4.89 -4.15 16.00
CA SER A 57 6.15 -4.65 16.59
C SER A 57 6.72 -3.75 17.71
N SER A 58 6.23 -2.51 17.86
CA SER A 58 6.69 -1.60 18.93
C SER A 58 6.14 -1.92 20.33
N HIS A 59 5.47 -3.06 20.55
CA HIS A 59 5.10 -3.56 21.89
C HIS A 59 5.92 -4.78 22.34
N LYS A 60 7.07 -5.06 21.70
CA LYS A 60 8.02 -6.04 22.23
C LYS A 60 9.46 -5.67 21.90
N LYS A 61 9.92 -4.56 22.47
CA LYS A 61 11.32 -4.37 22.84
C LYS A 61 11.37 -4.20 24.37
N ASP A 62 10.91 -5.22 25.08
CA ASP A 62 11.37 -5.50 26.43
C ASP A 62 12.38 -6.64 26.31
N THR A 63 13.49 -6.49 27.04
CA THR A 63 14.71 -7.31 27.18
C THR A 63 15.82 -7.10 26.17
#